data_AF-A0A3D8YUW8-F1
#
_entry.id   AF-A0A3D8YUW8-F1
#
_cell.length_a   1.000
_cell.length_b   1.000
_cell.length_c   1.000
_cell.angle_alpha   90.00
_cell.angle_beta   90.00
_cell.angle_gamma   90.00
#
_symmetry.space_group_name_H-M   'P 1'
#
loop_
_entity.id
_entity.type
_entity.pdbx_description
1 polymer ?
#
loop_
_entity_poly.entity_id
_entity_poly.type
_entity_poly.pdbx_seq_one_letter_code
_entity_poly.pdbx_strand_id
1 'polypeptide(L)'
;MKDNQSGMTLVELLAVLVLISLVTGIIWTTMSISMKHNSVETTKLQLQQEANAVITKLQREHRVRECYNLNIEEHEITITNCEDQPAFKEILGNEFKYGPFMNRKIQPKKGNTRFNLEVTDLTNPKLTVTVPTEITRYKSE
;
A
#
# COMPACT_ATOMS: atom_id res chain seq x y z
N MET A 1 50.39 45.05 -24.93
CA MET A 1 49.73 43.95 -24.19
C MET A 1 49.55 42.82 -25.18
N LYS A 2 50.08 41.63 -24.89
CA LYS A 2 50.12 40.50 -25.84
C LYS A 2 49.29 39.37 -25.22
N ASP A 3 48.08 39.17 -25.74
CA ASP A 3 47.16 38.15 -25.24
C ASP A 3 47.67 36.76 -25.61
N ASN A 4 47.91 35.94 -24.58
CA ASN A 4 48.40 34.59 -24.70
C ASN A 4 47.19 33.63 -24.79
N GLN A 5 46.65 33.46 -25.99
CA GLN A 5 45.54 32.53 -26.24
C GLN A 5 46.10 31.12 -26.43
N SER A 6 46.11 30.33 -25.36
CA SER A 6 46.44 28.89 -25.42
C SER A 6 45.23 28.13 -25.96
N GLY A 7 45.30 27.64 -27.20
CA GLY A 7 44.26 26.81 -27.78
C GLY A 7 44.19 25.44 -27.10
N MET A 8 42.99 25.03 -26.66
CA MET A 8 42.76 23.70 -26.10
C MET A 8 43.01 22.63 -27.18
N THR A 9 43.72 21.56 -26.83
CA THR A 9 43.98 20.48 -27.78
C THR A 9 42.77 19.57 -27.94
N LEU A 10 42.54 19.03 -29.15
CA LEU A 10 41.41 18.13 -29.43
C LEU A 10 41.39 16.92 -28.47
N VAL A 11 42.57 16.39 -28.14
CA VAL A 11 42.73 15.23 -27.26
C VAL A 11 42.33 15.56 -25.82
N GLU A 12 42.68 16.75 -25.33
CA GLU A 12 42.30 17.20 -24.00
C GLU A 12 40.78 17.37 -23.88
N LEU A 13 40.13 17.92 -24.91
CA LEU A 13 38.68 18.09 -24.95
C LEU A 13 37.97 16.73 -24.99
N LEU A 14 38.50 15.78 -25.75
CA LEU A 14 37.97 14.42 -25.82
C LEU A 14 38.15 13.67 -24.50
N ALA A 15 39.30 13.83 -23.83
CA ALA A 15 39.54 13.26 -22.52
C ALA A 15 38.55 13.81 -21.47
N VAL A 16 38.32 15.12 -21.45
CA VAL A 16 37.33 15.75 -20.55
C VAL A 16 35.91 15.24 -20.83
N LEU A 17 35.51 15.14 -22.10
CA LEU A 17 34.19 14.62 -22.48
C LEU A 17 33.99 13.18 -22.02
N VAL A 18 35.00 12.32 -22.19
CA VAL A 18 34.95 10.92 -21.73
C VAL A 18 34.79 10.88 -20.20
N LEU A 19 35.57 11.66 -19.46
CA LEU A 19 35.47 11.71 -18.00
C LEU A 19 34.09 12.20 -17.52
N ILE A 20 33.55 13.25 -18.13
CA ILE A 20 32.20 13.76 -17.80
C ILE A 20 31.14 12.71 -18.13
N SER A 21 31.27 11.99 -19.25
CA SER A 21 30.32 10.95 -19.63
C SER A 21 30.29 9.79 -18.62
N LEU A 22 31.46 9.44 -18.08
CA LEU A 22 31.59 8.37 -17.08
C LEU A 22 30.96 8.81 -15.75
N VAL A 23 31.26 10.02 -15.29
CA VAL A 23 30.69 10.56 -14.04
C VAL A 23 29.17 10.73 -14.15
N THR A 24 28.67 11.31 -15.23
CA THR A 24 27.22 11.49 -15.44
C THR A 24 26.49 10.16 -15.56
N GLY A 25 27.08 9.14 -16.19
CA GLY A 25 26.53 7.79 -16.24
C GLY A 25 26.36 7.16 -14.86
N ILE A 26 27.36 7.31 -13.97
CA ILE A 26 27.27 6.79 -12.59
C ILE A 26 26.18 7.53 -11.79
N ILE A 27 26.08 8.84 -11.95
CA ILE A 27 25.05 9.65 -11.29
C ILE A 27 23.66 9.21 -11.77
N TRP A 28 23.47 9.08 -13.09
CA TRP A 28 22.19 8.72 -13.68
C TRP A 28 21.69 7.33 -13.26
N THR A 29 22.60 6.35 -13.21
CA THR A 29 22.27 4.98 -12.78
C THR A 29 21.86 4.95 -11.32
N THR A 30 22.61 5.61 -10.43
CA THR A 30 22.28 5.71 -9.00
C THR A 30 20.92 6.40 -8.79
N MET A 31 20.68 7.51 -9.49
CA MET A 31 19.41 8.24 -9.43
C MET A 31 18.23 7.38 -9.92
N SER A 32 18.41 6.66 -11.03
CA SER A 32 17.40 5.77 -11.59
C SER A 32 17.03 4.63 -10.63
N ILE A 33 18.02 4.06 -9.95
CA ILE A 33 17.80 3.01 -8.93
C ILE A 33 17.01 3.58 -7.75
N SER A 34 17.42 4.73 -7.21
CA SER A 34 16.72 5.40 -6.11
C SER A 34 15.27 5.72 -6.43
N MET A 35 14.98 6.21 -7.64
CA MET A 35 13.61 6.50 -8.08
C MET A 35 12.74 5.24 -8.12
N LYS A 36 13.25 4.13 -8.65
CA LYS A 36 12.52 2.85 -8.69
C LYS A 36 12.21 2.33 -7.29
N HIS A 37 13.19 2.38 -6.39
CA HIS A 37 12.99 1.98 -5.00
C HIS A 37 11.96 2.87 -4.30
N ASN A 38 12.05 4.18 -4.50
CA ASN A 38 11.11 5.13 -3.89
C ASN A 38 9.67 4.89 -4.35
N SER A 39 9.46 4.63 -5.64
CA SER A 39 8.13 4.29 -6.17
C SER A 39 7.55 3.04 -5.52
N VAL A 40 8.34 1.97 -5.39
CA VAL A 40 7.88 0.71 -4.76
C VAL A 40 7.54 0.90 -3.28
N GLU A 41 8.39 1.61 -2.52
CA GLU A 41 8.12 1.88 -1.10
C GLU A 41 6.91 2.80 -0.91
N THR A 42 6.71 3.77 -1.79
CA THR A 42 5.50 4.62 -1.77
C THR A 42 4.23 3.79 -1.98
N THR A 43 4.22 2.86 -2.93
CA THR A 43 3.08 1.95 -3.14
C THR A 43 2.83 1.07 -1.92
N LYS A 44 3.88 0.49 -1.30
CA LYS A 44 3.70 -0.30 -0.07
C LYS A 44 3.07 0.52 1.06
N LEU A 45 3.49 1.78 1.22
CA LEU A 45 2.89 2.68 2.20
C LEU A 45 1.42 2.94 1.91
N GLN A 46 1.05 3.14 0.64
CA GLN A 46 -0.36 3.28 0.24
C GLN A 46 -1.18 2.04 0.59
N LEU A 47 -0.68 0.84 0.27
CA LEU A 47 -1.35 -0.42 0.62
C LEU A 47 -1.53 -0.58 2.15
N GLN A 48 -0.52 -0.20 2.93
CA GLN A 48 -0.58 -0.21 4.39
C GLN A 48 -1.60 0.81 4.94
N GLN A 49 -1.67 2.00 4.34
CA GLN A 49 -2.64 3.03 4.71
C GLN A 49 -4.07 2.57 4.42
N GLU A 50 -4.28 1.93 3.27
CA GLU A 50 -5.59 1.37 2.93
C GLU A 50 -6.01 0.27 3.92
N ALA A 51 -5.11 -0.67 4.21
CA ALA A 51 -5.39 -1.72 5.19
C ALA A 51 -5.79 -1.11 6.54
N ASN A 52 -5.07 -0.09 7.01
CA ASN A 52 -5.38 0.61 8.26
C ASN A 52 -6.72 1.36 8.19
N ALA A 53 -7.06 1.96 7.05
CA ALA A 53 -8.35 2.64 6.84
C ALA A 53 -9.51 1.63 6.90
N VAL A 54 -9.39 0.50 6.21
CA VAL A 54 -10.37 -0.61 6.25
C VAL A 54 -10.55 -1.11 7.69
N ILE A 55 -9.45 -1.39 8.41
CA ILE A 55 -9.50 -1.86 9.79
C ILE A 55 -10.18 -0.83 10.70
N THR A 56 -9.92 0.46 10.50
CA THR A 56 -10.53 1.53 11.29
C THR A 56 -12.04 1.61 11.06
N LYS A 57 -12.49 1.52 9.79
CA LYS A 57 -13.92 1.47 9.45
C LYS A 57 -14.57 0.22 10.04
N LEU A 58 -13.91 -0.93 9.93
CA LEU A 58 -14.38 -2.18 10.52
C LEU A 58 -14.52 -2.11 12.05
N GLN A 59 -13.55 -1.51 12.74
CA GLN A 59 -13.61 -1.31 14.19
C GLN A 59 -14.73 -0.36 14.60
N ARG A 60 -14.99 0.69 13.81
CA ARG A 60 -16.12 1.60 14.03
C ARG A 60 -17.44 0.84 13.96
N GLU A 61 -17.67 0.08 12.90
CA GLU A 61 -18.90 -0.71 12.74
C GLU A 61 -19.01 -1.81 13.80
N HIS A 62 -17.88 -2.42 14.19
CA HIS A 62 -17.83 -3.43 15.25
C HIS A 62 -18.29 -2.89 16.62
N ARG A 63 -18.10 -1.60 16.91
CA ARG A 63 -18.53 -0.98 18.18
C ARG A 63 -20.00 -0.63 18.21
N VAL A 64 -20.59 -0.32 17.05
CA VAL A 64 -21.97 0.17 16.94
C VAL A 64 -22.95 -1.00 16.79
N ARG A 65 -22.54 -2.08 16.13
CA ARG A 65 -23.45 -3.19 15.77
C ARG A 65 -23.43 -4.32 16.78
N GLU A 66 -24.56 -5.00 16.90
CA GLU A 66 -24.66 -6.23 17.70
C GLU A 66 -24.24 -7.49 16.94
N CYS A 67 -24.36 -7.46 15.61
CA CYS A 67 -24.08 -8.57 14.72
C CYS A 67 -23.82 -8.04 13.32
N TYR A 68 -22.85 -8.60 12.61
CA TYR A 68 -22.64 -8.35 11.18
C TYR A 68 -21.91 -9.52 10.51
N ASN A 69 -22.05 -9.64 9.20
CA ASN A 69 -21.25 -10.55 8.38
C ASN A 69 -20.13 -9.75 7.71
N LEU A 70 -18.89 -10.17 7.94
CA LEU A 70 -17.73 -9.65 7.22
C LEU A 70 -17.51 -10.52 5.99
N ASN A 71 -17.53 -9.89 4.81
CA ASN A 71 -17.26 -10.54 3.53
C ASN A 71 -16.05 -9.88 2.86
N ILE A 72 -14.94 -10.61 2.78
CA ILE A 72 -13.73 -10.23 2.06
C ILE A 72 -13.74 -10.99 0.75
N GLU A 73 -13.91 -10.26 -0.34
CA GLU A 73 -13.80 -10.75 -1.71
C GLU A 73 -12.56 -10.16 -2.37
N GLU A 74 -12.22 -10.65 -3.57
CA GLU A 74 -10.99 -10.22 -4.27
C GLU A 74 -10.96 -8.71 -4.50
N HIS A 75 -12.10 -8.06 -4.77
CA HIS A 75 -12.16 -6.65 -5.15
C HIS A 75 -12.93 -5.76 -4.18
N GLU A 76 -13.57 -6.34 -3.16
CA GLU A 76 -14.30 -5.57 -2.17
C GLU A 76 -14.29 -6.22 -0.79
N ILE A 77 -14.23 -5.39 0.24
CA ILE A 77 -14.52 -5.80 1.61
C ILE A 77 -15.82 -5.15 2.02
N THR A 78 -16.77 -5.97 2.44
CA THR A 78 -18.11 -5.50 2.77
C THR A 78 -18.56 -6.01 4.14
N ILE A 79 -19.35 -5.17 4.80
CA ILE A 79 -20.09 -5.53 6.00
C ILE A 79 -21.56 -5.58 5.63
N THR A 80 -22.21 -6.70 5.94
CA THR A 80 -23.66 -6.83 5.82
C THR A 80 -24.30 -7.13 7.17
N ASN A 81 -25.58 -6.77 7.28
CA ASN A 81 -26.36 -7.13 8.46
C ASN A 81 -26.57 -8.65 8.55
N CYS A 82 -26.81 -9.13 9.77
CA CYS A 82 -27.24 -10.51 10.00
C CYS A 82 -28.67 -10.70 9.47
N GLU A 83 -29.03 -11.94 9.13
CA GLU A 83 -30.27 -12.33 8.41
C GLU A 83 -31.59 -11.79 9.00
N ASP A 84 -31.58 -11.39 10.28
CA ASP A 84 -32.74 -10.88 11.02
C ASP A 84 -32.90 -9.34 11.00
N GLN A 85 -32.07 -8.63 10.24
CA GLN A 85 -32.02 -7.16 10.20
C GLN A 85 -32.23 -6.61 8.79
N PRO A 86 -32.69 -5.34 8.64
CA PRO A 86 -32.86 -4.71 7.33
C PRO A 86 -31.58 -4.78 6.51
N ALA A 87 -31.73 -4.97 5.20
CA ALA A 87 -30.59 -5.09 4.28
C ALA A 87 -29.68 -3.86 4.41
N PHE A 88 -28.46 -4.10 4.89
CA PHE A 88 -27.40 -3.11 5.01
C PHE A 88 -26.17 -3.70 4.33
N LYS A 89 -25.52 -2.89 3.48
CA LYS A 89 -24.24 -3.21 2.86
C LYS A 89 -23.38 -1.96 2.93
N GLU A 90 -22.26 -2.04 3.62
CA GLU A 90 -21.22 -1.01 3.61
C GLU A 90 -19.95 -1.57 3.01
N ILE A 91 -19.36 -0.81 2.09
CA ILE A 91 -18.10 -1.13 1.44
C ILE A 91 -16.99 -0.46 2.26
N LEU A 92 -16.11 -1.28 2.83
CA LEU A 92 -14.97 -0.79 3.62
C LEU A 92 -13.80 -0.38 2.72
N GLY A 93 -13.58 -1.12 1.63
CA GLY A 93 -12.55 -0.87 0.64
C GLY A 93 -12.85 -1.59 -0.67
N ASN A 94 -12.50 -0.96 -1.79
CA ASN A 94 -12.73 -1.46 -3.17
C ASN A 94 -11.65 -1.00 -4.17
N GLU A 95 -10.62 -0.28 -3.73
CA GLU A 95 -9.60 0.28 -4.62
C GLU A 95 -8.47 -0.70 -4.96
N PHE A 96 -8.32 -1.77 -4.17
CA PHE A 96 -7.25 -2.74 -4.27
C PHE A 96 -7.78 -4.17 -4.28
N LYS A 97 -6.88 -5.15 -4.44
CA LYS A 97 -7.24 -6.54 -4.22
C LYS A 97 -7.14 -6.92 -2.76
N TYR A 98 -8.13 -7.64 -2.25
CA TYR A 98 -8.19 -8.05 -0.86
C TYR A 98 -8.14 -9.56 -0.69
N GLY A 99 -7.61 -9.99 0.45
CA GLY A 99 -7.57 -11.40 0.81
C GLY A 99 -7.28 -11.61 2.29
N PRO A 100 -7.30 -12.88 2.74
CA PRO A 100 -7.87 -14.02 2.03
C PRO A 100 -9.39 -13.93 1.96
N PHE A 101 -10.01 -14.65 1.01
CA PHE A 101 -11.48 -14.75 0.94
C PHE A 101 -12.06 -15.19 2.28
N MET A 102 -13.00 -14.43 2.80
CA MET A 102 -13.59 -14.69 4.11
C MET A 102 -15.03 -14.26 4.12
N ASN A 103 -15.92 -15.17 4.51
CA ASN A 103 -17.29 -14.82 4.86
C ASN A 103 -17.56 -15.34 6.27
N ARG A 104 -17.71 -14.42 7.23
CA ARG A 104 -17.87 -14.78 8.64
C ARG A 104 -18.85 -13.86 9.35
N LYS A 105 -19.79 -14.49 10.06
CA LYS A 105 -20.64 -13.83 11.06
C LYS A 105 -19.83 -13.46 12.29
N ILE A 106 -19.82 -12.17 12.63
CA ILE A 106 -19.14 -11.61 13.79
C ILE A 106 -20.18 -11.07 14.78
N GLN A 107 -20.01 -11.43 16.05
CA GLN A 107 -20.83 -10.96 17.15
C GLN A 107 -19.92 -10.22 18.15
N PRO A 108 -19.86 -8.88 18.10
CA PRO A 108 -18.90 -8.07 18.88
C PRO A 108 -18.87 -8.35 20.38
N LYS A 109 -20.02 -8.72 20.95
CA LYS A 109 -20.14 -9.01 22.40
C LYS A 109 -19.65 -10.40 22.79
N LYS A 110 -19.53 -11.35 21.86
CA LYS A 110 -19.27 -12.78 22.19
C LYS A 110 -17.80 -13.18 22.19
N GLY A 111 -16.95 -12.59 21.35
CA GLY A 111 -15.55 -13.03 21.27
C GLY A 111 -14.70 -12.16 20.34
N ASN A 112 -13.39 -12.33 20.47
CA ASN A 112 -12.41 -11.67 19.59
C ASN A 112 -12.37 -12.39 18.24
N THR A 113 -12.16 -11.62 17.17
CA THR A 113 -11.94 -12.16 15.83
C THR A 113 -10.55 -11.76 15.37
N ARG A 114 -9.72 -12.75 15.01
CA ARG A 114 -8.39 -12.55 14.45
C ARG A 114 -8.37 -13.01 13.00
N PHE A 115 -7.79 -12.21 12.12
CA PHE A 115 -7.56 -12.55 10.72
C PHE A 115 -6.40 -11.71 10.18
N ASN A 116 -5.79 -12.16 9.09
CA ASN A 116 -4.79 -11.38 8.38
C ASN A 116 -5.48 -10.68 7.21
N LEU A 117 -5.40 -9.35 7.16
CA LEU A 117 -5.90 -8.58 6.03
C LEU A 117 -4.77 -8.43 5.02
N GLU A 118 -4.95 -8.97 3.83
CA GLU A 118 -4.04 -8.81 2.71
C GLU A 118 -4.59 -7.75 1.76
N VAL A 119 -3.75 -6.77 1.41
CA VAL A 119 -4.05 -5.74 0.42
C VAL A 119 -2.98 -5.80 -0.66
N THR A 120 -3.39 -6.01 -1.90
CA THR A 120 -2.51 -6.22 -3.04
C THR A 120 -2.78 -5.19 -4.13
N ASP A 121 -1.69 -4.66 -4.70
CA ASP A 121 -1.77 -3.71 -5.82
C ASP A 121 -2.37 -4.37 -7.07
N LEU A 122 -3.26 -3.64 -7.76
CA LEU A 122 -3.94 -4.13 -8.96
C LEU A 122 -3.00 -4.33 -10.15
N THR A 123 -1.95 -3.50 -10.24
CA THR A 123 -1.01 -3.46 -11.35
C THR A 123 0.20 -4.37 -11.10
N ASN A 124 0.60 -4.49 -9.84
CA ASN A 124 1.76 -5.27 -9.42
C ASN A 124 1.40 -6.25 -8.29
N PRO A 125 1.01 -7.50 -8.61
CA PRO A 125 0.61 -8.48 -7.62
C PRO A 125 1.75 -8.96 -6.71
N LYS A 126 3.00 -8.55 -6.96
CA LYS A 126 4.13 -8.80 -6.05
C LYS A 126 4.15 -7.81 -4.89
N LEU A 127 3.41 -6.71 -4.99
CA LEU A 127 3.24 -5.73 -3.93
C LEU A 127 1.98 -6.07 -3.14
N THR A 128 2.18 -6.85 -2.09
CA THR A 128 1.16 -7.22 -1.13
C THR A 128 1.61 -6.82 0.27
N VAL A 129 0.69 -6.26 1.03
CA VAL A 129 0.87 -5.97 2.45
C VAL A 129 -0.11 -6.83 3.24
N THR A 130 0.41 -7.51 4.26
CA THR A 130 -0.40 -8.34 5.17
C THR A 130 -0.41 -7.70 6.54
N VAL A 131 -1.58 -7.28 7.01
CA VAL A 131 -1.78 -6.67 8.32
C VAL A 131 -2.50 -7.64 9.24
N PRO A 132 -1.84 -8.18 10.29
CA PRO A 132 -2.50 -9.01 11.28
C PRO A 132 -3.52 -8.14 12.03
N THR A 133 -4.78 -8.52 11.94
CA THR A 133 -5.91 -7.77 12.49
C THR A 133 -6.55 -8.56 13.61
N GLU A 134 -6.64 -7.95 14.79
CA GLU A 134 -7.45 -8.45 15.90
C GLU A 134 -8.54 -7.44 16.22
N ILE A 135 -9.79 -7.87 16.10
CA ILE A 135 -10.94 -7.13 16.58
C ILE A 135 -11.34 -7.74 17.93
N THR A 136 -11.12 -6.98 19.00
CA THR A 136 -11.42 -7.43 20.35
C THR A 136 -12.90 -7.30 20.64
N ARG A 137 -13.41 -8.20 21.49
CA ARG A 137 -14.79 -8.11 21.96
C ARG A 137 -15.05 -6.76 22.61
N TYR A 138 -16.21 -6.19 22.32
CA TYR A 138 -16.69 -4.99 22.99
C TYR A 138 -17.57 -5.38 24.17
N LYS A 139 -17.12 -5.08 25.39
CA LYS A 139 -17.95 -5.18 26.60
C LYS A 139 -18.71 -3.86 26.76
N SER A 140 -20.03 -3.89 26.59
CA SER A 140 -20.87 -2.83 27.16
C SER A 140 -20.92 -3.05 28.67
N GLU A 141 -20.57 -2.03 29.45
CA GLU A 141 -20.84 -1.98 30.90
C GLU A 141 -22.34 -2.08 31.19
#